data_AF-A0A7J6R291-F1
#
_entry.id   AF-A0A7J6R291-F1
#
_cell.length_a   1.000
_cell.length_b   1.000
_cell.length_c   1.000
_cell.angle_alpha   90.00
_cell.angle_beta   90.00
_cell.angle_gamma   90.00
#
_symmetry.space_group_name_H-M   'P 1'
#
loop_
_entity.id
_entity.type
_entity.pdbx_description
1 polymer ?
#
loop_
_entity_poly.entity_id
_entity_poly.type
_entity_poly.pdbx_seq_one_letter_code
_entity_poly.pdbx_strand_id
1 'polypeptide(L)'
;YIGLAPVIARKYGTPVAEEKDCLFASMPNFYEEPVAGGMSEKLWKYNQYLARKSLHHPFVQGLGDGTLDPEAFKHYVAQDSFFLNGYIRALCYCIAKSDVTATEKDLLLLLDGVRREAEALHHNYIDSPEVG
;
A
#
# COMPACT_ATOMS: atom_id res chain seq x y z
N TYR A 1 -3.41 5.58 4.39
CA TYR A 1 -4.10 4.31 4.11
C TYR A 1 -4.72 3.79 5.39
N ILE A 2 -5.89 4.36 5.72
CA ILE A 2 -6.84 3.79 6.68
C ILE A 2 -7.84 3.14 5.73
N GLY A 3 -7.68 1.84 5.47
CA GLY A 3 -8.26 1.16 4.32
C GLY A 3 -9.77 1.04 4.41
N LEU A 4 -10.51 1.86 3.64
CA LEU A 4 -11.89 1.58 3.17
C LEU A 4 -12.56 2.67 2.29
N ALA A 5 -11.87 3.72 1.82
CA ALA A 5 -12.57 4.93 1.37
C ALA A 5 -13.45 4.84 0.09
N PRO A 6 -13.24 4.04 -0.99
CA PRO A 6 -14.12 4.20 -2.16
C PRO A 6 -14.57 2.95 -2.93
N VAL A 7 -14.44 1.72 -2.42
CA VAL A 7 -15.04 0.54 -3.11
C VAL A 7 -16.59 0.65 -3.18
N ILE A 8 -17.20 1.45 -2.30
CA ILE A 8 -18.66 1.71 -2.25
C ILE A 8 -19.15 2.71 -3.32
N ALA A 9 -18.26 3.47 -3.98
CA ALA A 9 -18.68 4.36 -5.07
C ALA A 9 -19.30 3.60 -6.28
N ARG A 10 -19.18 2.26 -6.28
CA ARG A 10 -19.86 1.34 -7.21
C ARG A 10 -21.38 1.23 -7.00
N LYS A 11 -21.99 1.82 -5.96
CA LYS A 11 -23.44 1.71 -5.71
C LYS A 11 -24.31 2.81 -6.37
N TYR A 12 -23.77 3.98 -6.70
CA TYR A 12 -24.58 5.12 -7.20
C TYR A 12 -23.87 5.93 -8.29
N GLY A 13 -23.60 5.29 -9.43
CA GLY A 13 -22.70 5.81 -10.46
C GLY A 13 -22.92 7.24 -10.96
N THR A 14 -21.85 7.83 -11.48
CA THR A 14 -21.89 8.88 -12.50
C THR A 14 -20.72 8.67 -13.47
N PRO A 15 -20.92 8.86 -14.79
CA PRO A 15 -19.89 8.66 -15.81
C PRO A 15 -19.29 10.01 -16.23
N VAL A 16 -17.97 10.13 -16.35
CA VAL A 16 -17.36 11.04 -17.35
C VAL A 16 -16.00 10.49 -17.76
N ALA A 17 -15.83 10.37 -19.06
CA ALA A 17 -14.63 9.94 -19.74
C ALA A 17 -13.57 11.06 -19.84
N GLU A 18 -12.37 10.66 -20.28
CA GLU A 18 -11.29 11.49 -20.86
C GLU A 18 -10.43 12.32 -19.90
N GLU A 19 -9.45 11.67 -19.27
CA GLU A 19 -8.21 12.33 -18.83
C GLU A 19 -7.11 11.29 -18.55
N LYS A 20 -6.48 10.77 -19.62
CA LYS A 20 -5.49 9.69 -19.50
C LYS A 20 -4.14 10.10 -18.89
N ASP A 21 -3.93 11.38 -18.60
CA ASP A 21 -2.69 11.91 -17.99
C ASP A 21 -2.88 12.51 -16.58
N CYS A 22 -4.12 12.74 -16.12
CA CYS A 22 -4.38 13.59 -14.95
C CYS A 22 -4.61 12.84 -13.63
N LEU A 23 -4.88 11.53 -13.67
CA LEU A 23 -5.19 10.75 -12.45
C LEU A 23 -4.03 10.70 -11.44
N PHE A 24 -2.77 10.80 -11.90
CA PHE A 24 -1.59 10.80 -11.04
C PHE A 24 -0.96 12.18 -10.83
N ALA A 25 -1.20 13.14 -11.73
CA ALA A 25 -0.73 14.52 -11.58
C ALA A 25 -1.53 15.31 -10.53
N SER A 26 -2.77 14.89 -10.27
CA SER A 26 -3.70 15.51 -9.31
C SER A 26 -3.70 14.86 -7.92
N MET A 27 -2.94 13.78 -7.72
CA MET A 27 -2.80 13.20 -6.37
C MET A 27 -2.01 14.19 -5.51
N PRO A 28 -2.58 14.75 -4.42
CA PRO A 28 -1.79 15.49 -3.46
C PRO A 28 -0.69 14.56 -2.96
N ASN A 29 0.55 15.07 -2.94
CA ASN A 29 1.77 14.38 -2.54
C ASN A 29 1.47 13.27 -1.54
N PHE A 30 1.47 12.02 -2.02
CA PHE A 30 1.15 10.81 -1.25
C PHE A 30 2.13 10.56 -0.08
N TYR A 31 3.18 11.37 -0.05
CA TYR A 31 4.30 11.44 0.87
C TYR A 31 4.47 12.91 1.20
N GLU A 32 4.53 13.27 2.49
CA GLU A 32 5.19 14.53 2.84
C GLU A 32 6.59 14.49 2.21
N GLU A 33 6.98 15.56 1.51
CA GLU A 33 8.32 15.67 0.93
C GLU A 33 9.33 15.34 2.03
N PRO A 34 10.25 14.38 1.82
CA PRO A 34 11.22 14.02 2.85
C PRO A 34 11.98 15.26 3.28
N VAL A 35 12.25 15.38 4.59
CA VAL A 35 12.96 16.53 5.17
C VAL A 35 14.19 16.86 4.32
N ALA A 36 14.18 18.08 3.75
CA ALA A 36 15.22 18.52 2.83
C ALA A 36 16.62 18.42 3.47
N GLY A 37 17.57 17.86 2.74
CA GLY A 37 18.94 17.60 3.18
C GLY A 37 19.14 16.30 3.98
N GLY A 38 18.07 15.60 4.35
CA GLY A 38 18.11 14.37 5.14
C GLY A 38 18.56 13.12 4.38
N MET A 39 18.88 12.05 5.12
CA MET A 39 19.21 10.74 4.51
C MET A 39 18.01 10.15 3.75
N SER A 40 16.79 10.34 4.24
CA SER A 40 15.55 9.93 3.58
C SER A 40 15.40 10.57 2.20
N GLU A 41 15.69 11.87 2.06
CA GLU A 41 15.65 12.58 0.78
C GLU A 41 16.69 12.01 -0.21
N LYS A 42 17.91 11.74 0.27
CA LYS A 42 18.98 11.15 -0.57
C LYS A 42 18.60 9.76 -1.07
N LEU A 43 18.09 8.90 -0.19
CA LEU A 43 17.64 7.55 -0.54
C LEU A 43 16.45 7.60 -1.51
N TRP A 44 15.50 8.52 -1.28
CA TRP A 44 14.38 8.74 -2.19
C TRP A 44 14.87 9.12 -3.59
N LYS A 45 15.68 10.19 -3.70
CA LYS A 45 16.26 10.65 -4.98
C LYS A 45 17.00 9.55 -5.71
N TYR A 46 17.80 8.75 -5.00
CA TYR A 46 18.55 7.64 -5.59
C TYR A 46 17.65 6.55 -6.18
N ASN A 47 16.49 6.29 -5.58
CA ASN A 47 15.58 5.21 -5.99
C ASN A 47 14.36 5.70 -6.79
N GLN A 48 14.28 6.99 -7.14
CA GLN A 48 13.14 7.55 -7.88
C GLN A 48 12.85 6.80 -9.18
N TYR A 49 13.89 6.34 -9.87
CA TYR A 49 13.73 5.56 -11.10
C TYR A 49 12.95 4.25 -10.83
N LEU A 50 13.30 3.52 -9.76
CA LEU A 50 12.61 2.29 -9.39
C LEU A 50 11.17 2.57 -8.96
N ALA A 51 10.95 3.62 -8.17
CA ALA A 51 9.61 4.04 -7.76
C ALA A 51 8.73 4.36 -8.98
N ARG A 52 9.26 5.11 -9.96
CA ARG A 52 8.56 5.39 -11.23
C ARG A 52 8.31 4.14 -12.04
N LYS A 53 9.26 3.20 -12.10
CA LYS A 53 9.08 1.93 -12.80
C LYS A 53 7.99 1.07 -12.16
N SER A 54 7.94 1.00 -10.84
CA SER A 54 6.87 0.32 -10.09
C SER A 54 5.51 0.96 -10.35
N LEU A 55 5.45 2.29 -10.33
CA LEU A 55 4.21 3.04 -10.58
C LEU A 55 3.63 2.77 -11.97
N HIS A 56 4.48 2.72 -13.01
CA HIS A 56 4.05 2.47 -14.39
C HIS A 56 3.97 0.96 -14.73
N HIS A 57 4.09 0.07 -13.74
CA HIS A 57 3.93 -1.36 -13.98
C HIS A 57 2.47 -1.68 -14.37
N PRO A 58 2.21 -2.58 -15.34
CA PRO A 58 0.85 -2.90 -15.80
C PRO A 58 -0.11 -3.30 -14.68
N PHE A 59 0.39 -3.99 -13.65
CA PHE A 59 -0.39 -4.33 -12.46
C PHE A 59 -0.92 -3.08 -11.72
N VAL A 60 -0.06 -2.10 -11.47
CA VAL A 60 -0.42 -0.88 -10.70
C VAL A 60 -1.32 0.03 -11.53
N GLN A 61 -1.07 0.13 -12.83
CA GLN A 61 -1.93 0.87 -13.76
C GLN A 61 -3.32 0.23 -13.85
N GLY A 62 -3.38 -1.09 -14.05
CA GLY A 62 -4.63 -1.85 -14.08
C GLY A 62 -5.42 -1.78 -12.78
N LEU A 63 -4.73 -1.71 -11.63
CA LEU A 63 -5.37 -1.51 -10.34
C LEU A 63 -5.98 -0.11 -10.22
N GLY A 64 -5.30 0.92 -10.74
CA GLY A 64 -5.75 2.31 -10.70
C GLY A 64 -6.91 2.62 -11.64
N ASP A 65 -6.94 2.04 -12.84
CA ASP A 65 -8.01 2.25 -13.83
C ASP A 65 -9.13 1.20 -13.75
N GLY A 66 -8.99 0.18 -12.91
CA GLY A 66 -9.98 -0.87 -12.68
C GLY A 66 -9.99 -1.96 -13.76
N THR A 67 -8.98 -2.03 -14.63
CA THR A 67 -8.85 -3.04 -15.69
C THR A 67 -8.07 -4.29 -15.27
N LEU A 68 -7.49 -4.32 -14.05
CA LEU A 68 -6.73 -5.46 -13.55
C LEU A 68 -7.57 -6.74 -13.52
N ASP A 69 -6.98 -7.84 -14.02
CA ASP A 69 -7.55 -9.18 -13.92
C ASP A 69 -7.82 -9.53 -12.44
N PRO A 70 -9.07 -9.87 -12.06
CA PRO A 70 -9.40 -10.31 -10.72
C PRO A 70 -8.54 -11.47 -10.20
N GLU A 71 -8.12 -12.39 -11.07
CA GLU A 71 -7.23 -13.49 -10.65
C GLU A 71 -5.82 -13.00 -10.34
N ALA A 72 -5.28 -12.07 -11.13
CA ALA A 72 -3.99 -11.44 -10.82
C ALA A 72 -4.04 -10.70 -9.47
N PHE A 73 -5.17 -10.04 -9.17
CA PHE A 73 -5.38 -9.39 -7.89
C PHE A 73 -5.43 -10.39 -6.71
N LYS A 74 -6.16 -11.50 -6.85
CA LYS A 74 -6.20 -12.56 -5.83
C LYS A 74 -4.81 -13.12 -5.52
N HIS A 75 -4.03 -13.42 -6.56
CA HIS A 75 -2.65 -13.91 -6.38
C HIS A 75 -1.77 -12.88 -5.67
N TYR A 76 -1.89 -11.60 -6.01
CA TYR A 76 -1.18 -10.53 -5.32
C TYR A 76 -1.55 -10.48 -3.83
N VAL A 77 -2.84 -10.51 -3.49
CA VAL A 77 -3.29 -10.47 -2.09
C VAL A 77 -2.82 -11.70 -1.31
N ALA A 78 -2.86 -12.88 -1.92
CA ALA A 78 -2.32 -14.10 -1.31
C ALA A 78 -0.82 -13.96 -1.00
N GLN A 79 -0.04 -13.40 -1.92
CA GLN A 79 1.39 -13.13 -1.71
C GLN A 79 1.63 -12.03 -0.66
N ASP A 80 0.81 -10.99 -0.65
CA ASP A 80 0.91 -9.87 0.29
C ASP A 80 0.73 -10.33 1.74
N SER A 81 -0.05 -11.38 1.99
CA SER A 81 -0.18 -11.98 3.34
C SER A 81 1.18 -12.45 3.91
N PHE A 82 2.06 -13.02 3.08
CA PHE A 82 3.41 -13.41 3.50
C PHE A 82 4.31 -12.20 3.73
N PHE A 83 4.17 -11.17 2.89
CA PHE A 83 4.88 -9.91 3.04
C PHE A 83 4.52 -9.22 4.37
N LEU A 84 3.23 -9.09 4.70
CA LEU A 84 2.77 -8.45 5.94
C LEU A 84 3.29 -9.18 7.19
N ASN A 85 3.35 -10.51 7.18
CA ASN A 85 3.95 -11.28 8.26
C ASN A 85 5.44 -10.96 8.45
N GLY A 86 6.21 -10.82 7.37
CA GLY A 86 7.59 -10.35 7.42
C GLY A 86 7.70 -8.90 7.92
N TYR A 87 6.79 -8.04 7.48
CA TYR A 87 6.76 -6.63 7.85
C TYR A 87 6.44 -6.42 9.33
N ILE A 88 5.50 -7.18 9.89
CA ILE A 88 5.20 -7.21 11.34
C ILE A 88 6.46 -7.53 12.15
N ARG A 89 7.24 -8.53 11.72
CA ARG A 89 8.49 -8.91 12.40
C ARG A 89 9.52 -7.79 12.36
N ALA A 90 9.65 -7.09 11.23
CA ALA A 90 10.54 -5.94 11.10
C ALA A 90 10.12 -4.79 12.02
N LEU A 91 8.82 -4.48 12.09
CA LEU A 91 8.29 -3.44 12.99
C LEU A 91 8.54 -3.79 14.47
N CYS A 92 8.28 -5.02 14.89
CA CYS A 92 8.59 -5.48 16.24
C CYS A 92 10.08 -5.29 16.59
N TYR A 93 10.97 -5.56 15.63
CA TYR A 93 12.40 -5.34 15.82
C TYR A 93 12.75 -3.85 15.96
N CYS A 94 12.17 -2.99 15.12
CA CYS A 94 12.36 -1.54 15.20
C CYS A 94 11.88 -0.97 16.55
N ILE A 95 10.72 -1.42 17.04
CA ILE A 95 10.18 -1.04 18.36
C ILE A 95 11.14 -1.44 19.47
N ALA A 96 11.60 -2.70 19.47
CA ALA A 96 12.53 -3.21 20.47
C ALA A 96 13.91 -2.51 20.47
N LYS A 97 14.25 -1.79 19.39
CA LYS A 97 15.49 -1.04 19.22
C LYS A 97 15.33 0.47 19.31
N SER A 98 14.11 0.97 19.46
CA SER A 98 13.86 2.41 19.50
C SER A 98 14.21 2.97 20.87
N ASP A 99 15.19 3.88 20.92
CA ASP A 99 15.56 4.60 22.14
C ASP A 99 14.72 5.89 22.34
N VAL A 100 13.83 6.21 21.39
CA VAL A 100 13.00 7.41 21.39
C VAL A 100 11.54 7.03 21.56
N THR A 101 10.93 7.44 22.67
CA THR A 101 9.55 7.10 23.04
C THR A 101 8.49 7.60 22.04
N ALA A 102 8.73 8.75 21.40
CA ALA A 102 7.83 9.26 20.35
C ALA A 102 7.80 8.33 19.12
N THR A 103 8.97 7.91 18.64
CA THR A 103 9.12 6.97 17.53
C THR A 103 8.56 5.59 17.86
N GLU A 104 8.75 5.13 19.09
CA GLU A 104 8.17 3.86 19.57
C GLU A 104 6.64 3.87 19.47
N LYS A 105 5.99 4.95 19.93
CA LYS A 105 4.53 5.10 19.86
C LYS A 105 4.01 5.07 18.43
N ASP A 106 4.67 5.76 17.51
CA ASP A 106 4.29 5.77 16.10
C ASP A 106 4.45 4.39 15.45
N LEU A 107 5.52 3.67 15.79
CA LEU A 107 5.75 2.30 15.34
C LEU A 107 4.73 1.32 15.90
N LEU A 108 4.31 1.48 17.16
CA LEU A 108 3.24 0.67 17.76
C LEU A 108 1.89 0.90 17.07
N LEU A 109 1.56 2.15 16.74
CA LEU A 109 0.35 2.47 15.96
C LEU A 109 0.40 1.86 14.56
N LEU A 110 1.56 1.92 13.89
CA LEU A 110 1.75 1.30 12.59
C LEU A 110 1.62 -0.22 12.65
N LEU A 111 2.23 -0.86 13.66
CA LEU A 111 2.15 -2.30 13.89
C LEU A 111 0.70 -2.75 14.09
N ASP A 112 -0.08 -2.03 14.90
CA ASP A 112 -1.49 -2.34 15.13
C ASP A 112 -2.32 -2.25 13.82
N GLY A 113 -2.07 -1.22 13.00
CA GLY A 113 -2.71 -1.09 11.69
C GLY A 113 -2.37 -2.25 10.76
N VAL A 114 -1.09 -2.60 10.63
CA VAL A 114 -0.63 -3.72 9.79
C VAL A 114 -1.22 -5.05 10.25
N ARG A 115 -1.31 -5.28 11.56
CA ARG A 115 -1.91 -6.52 12.10
C ARG A 115 -3.38 -6.64 11.75
N ARG A 116 -4.15 -5.56 11.88
CA ARG A 116 -5.58 -5.55 11.51
C ARG A 116 -5.79 -5.84 10.03
N GLU A 117 -4.96 -5.27 9.16
CA GLU A 117 -5.00 -5.57 7.72
C GLU A 117 -4.64 -7.03 7.44
N ALA A 118 -3.59 -7.57 8.07
CA ALA A 118 -3.21 -8.97 7.90
C ALA A 118 -4.33 -9.95 8.36
N GLU A 119 -4.96 -9.68 9.50
CA GLU A 119 -6.09 -10.45 10.01
C GLU A 119 -7.31 -10.38 9.06
N ALA A 120 -7.60 -9.19 8.52
CA ALA A 120 -8.67 -9.01 7.53
C ALA A 120 -8.39 -9.73 6.20
N LEU A 121 -7.13 -9.78 5.75
CA LEU A 121 -6.74 -10.52 4.55
C LEU A 121 -6.92 -12.03 4.73
N HIS A 122 -6.51 -12.58 5.89
CA HIS A 122 -6.75 -13.98 6.22
C HIS A 122 -8.23 -14.34 6.15
N HIS A 123 -9.10 -13.50 6.72
CA HIS A 123 -10.54 -13.76 6.75
C HIS A 123 -11.22 -13.67 5.37
N ASN A 124 -10.82 -12.71 4.53
CA ASN A 124 -11.54 -12.41 3.29
C ASN A 124 -11.03 -13.17 2.05
N TYR A 125 -9.76 -13.60 2.04
CA TYR A 125 -9.12 -14.13 0.82
C TYR A 125 -8.50 -15.52 0.97
N ILE A 126 -8.16 -15.97 2.20
CA ILE A 126 -7.50 -17.26 2.42
C ILE A 126 -8.51 -18.38 2.75
N ASP A 127 -9.62 -18.08 3.43
CA ASP A 127 -10.67 -19.06 3.77
C ASP A 127 -11.68 -19.34 2.62
N SER A 128 -11.39 -18.93 1.38
CA SER A 128 -12.19 -19.32 0.21
C SER A 128 -11.68 -20.68 -0.34
N PRO A 129 -12.42 -21.79 -0.18
CA PRO A 129 -11.90 -23.15 -0.34
C PRO A 129 -11.80 -23.63 -1.81
N GLU A 130 -11.24 -22.82 -2.71
CA GLU A 130 -11.18 -23.12 -4.16
C GLU A 130 -9.79 -22.84 -4.76
N VAL A 131 -8.70 -23.05 -3.99
CA VAL A 131 -7.34 -23.06 -4.58
C VAL A 131 -6.54 -24.23 -4.01
N GLY A 132 -6.74 -25.40 -4.62
CA GLY A 132 -5.97 -26.62 -4.47
C GLY A 132 -5.99 -27.41 -5.77
#